data_AF-A0A847ZTZ0-F1
#
_entry.id   AF-A0A847ZTZ0-F1
#
_cell.length_a   1.000
_cell.length_b   1.000
_cell.length_c   1.000
_cell.angle_alpha   90.00
_cell.angle_beta   90.00
_cell.angle_gamma   90.00
#
_symmetry.space_group_name_H-M   'P 1'
#
loop_
_entity.id
_entity.type
_entity.pdbx_description
1 polymer ?
#
loop_
_entity_poly.entity_id
_entity_poly.type
_entity_poly.pdbx_seq_one_letter_code
_entity_poly.pdbx_strand_id
1 'polypeptide(L)'
;MAAAGKLEGIQACVFDAYGTLFNVATPVEKLAAEIGGKAGDLAPLWRRKQLEYTWLPSLMGVHADFWHVTRDALDYALKQLEINEAGLADELMTLYLKLDAYPDAIEG
;
A
#
# COMPACT_ATOMS: atom_id res chain seq x y z
N MET A 1 -24.35 -19.25 -3.26
CA MET A 1 -22.88 -19.41 -3.28
C MET A 1 -22.52 -20.23 -4.49
N ALA A 2 -21.83 -19.65 -5.47
CA ALA A 2 -21.29 -20.41 -6.59
C ALA A 2 -20.12 -21.24 -6.08
N ALA A 3 -20.11 -22.55 -6.34
CA ALA A 3 -18.98 -23.40 -6.05
C ALA A 3 -17.79 -22.91 -6.90
N ALA A 4 -16.69 -22.54 -6.27
CA ALA A 4 -15.44 -22.27 -6.96
C ALA A 4 -15.04 -23.54 -7.75
N GLY A 5 -14.90 -23.42 -9.06
CA GLY A 5 -14.48 -24.52 -9.91
C GLY A 5 -13.10 -25.02 -9.48
N LYS A 6 -12.92 -26.34 -9.41
CA LYS A 6 -11.60 -26.92 -9.16
C LYS A 6 -10.64 -26.53 -10.29
N LEU A 7 -9.50 -25.97 -9.94
CA LEU A 7 -8.39 -25.73 -10.86
C LEU A 7 -7.64 -27.05 -11.09
N GLU A 8 -8.03 -27.80 -12.11
CA GLU A 8 -7.40 -29.08 -12.46
C GLU A 8 -6.06 -28.87 -13.19
N GLY A 9 -5.05 -29.68 -12.87
CA GLY A 9 -3.74 -29.65 -13.56
C GLY A 9 -2.82 -28.48 -13.19
N ILE A 10 -3.20 -27.62 -12.24
CA ILE A 10 -2.37 -26.51 -11.75
C ILE A 10 -1.43 -27.00 -10.65
N GLN A 11 -0.13 -26.71 -10.79
CA GLN A 11 0.89 -27.10 -9.82
C GLN A 11 1.31 -25.97 -8.87
N ALA A 12 1.05 -24.71 -9.24
CA ALA A 12 1.37 -23.54 -8.44
C ALA A 12 0.43 -22.38 -8.75
N CYS A 13 0.12 -21.59 -7.71
CA CYS A 13 -0.56 -20.31 -7.83
C CYS A 13 0.39 -19.22 -7.29
N VAL A 14 0.67 -18.20 -8.11
CA VAL A 14 1.53 -17.08 -7.73
C VAL A 14 0.65 -15.85 -7.58
N PHE A 15 0.78 -15.16 -6.45
CA PHE A 15 0.00 -13.98 -6.13
C PHE A 15 0.90 -12.76 -6.02
N ASP A 16 0.40 -11.62 -6.47
CA ASP A 16 0.96 -10.34 -6.05
C ASP A 16 0.69 -10.15 -4.55
N ALA A 17 1.54 -9.39 -3.87
CA ALA A 17 1.42 -9.14 -2.44
C ALA A 17 0.57 -7.89 -2.18
N TYR A 18 1.01 -6.73 -2.66
CA TYR A 18 0.48 -5.42 -2.26
C TYR A 18 -0.80 -5.08 -3.01
N GLY A 19 -1.95 -5.10 -2.32
CA GLY A 19 -3.27 -4.88 -2.91
C GLY A 19 -3.91 -6.16 -3.47
N THR A 20 -3.32 -7.33 -3.23
CA THR A 20 -3.93 -8.64 -3.50
C THR A 20 -4.02 -9.47 -2.22
N LEU A 21 -2.88 -9.77 -1.59
CA LEU A 21 -2.87 -10.45 -0.28
C LEU A 21 -2.95 -9.45 0.88
N PHE A 22 -2.29 -8.31 0.76
CA PHE A 22 -2.21 -7.30 1.82
C PHE A 22 -2.98 -6.03 1.47
N ASN A 23 -3.77 -5.52 2.43
CA ASN A 23 -4.49 -4.26 2.29
C ASN A 23 -3.55 -3.07 2.57
N VAL A 24 -3.16 -2.37 1.51
CA VAL A 24 -2.24 -1.21 1.54
C VAL A 24 -2.85 0.04 2.18
N ALA A 25 -4.17 0.10 2.41
CA ALA A 25 -4.82 1.21 3.08
C ALA A 25 -4.75 1.11 4.62
N THR A 26 -4.44 -0.08 5.16
CA THR A 26 -4.47 -0.35 6.61
C THR A 26 -3.64 0.60 7.47
N PRO A 27 -2.44 1.09 7.05
CA PRO A 27 -1.70 2.05 7.86
C PRO A 27 -2.47 3.36 8.09
N VAL A 28 -3.10 3.88 7.03
CA VAL A 28 -3.89 5.11 7.07
C VAL A 28 -5.19 4.91 7.84
N GLU A 29 -5.83 3.74 7.68
CA GLU A 29 -7.04 3.39 8.45
C GLU A 29 -6.76 3.34 9.95
N LYS A 30 -5.63 2.76 10.37
CA LYS A 30 -5.21 2.66 11.78
C LYS A 30 -4.94 4.03 12.42
N LEU A 31 -4.41 4.97 11.64
CA LEU A 31 -4.10 6.33 12.12
C LEU A 31 -5.13 7.38 11.68
N ALA A 32 -6.32 6.95 11.22
CA ALA A 32 -7.32 7.86 10.67
C ALA A 32 -7.75 8.97 11.66
N ALA A 33 -7.76 8.68 12.95
CA ALA A 33 -8.07 9.67 13.99
C ALA A 33 -7.03 10.78 14.09
N GLU A 34 -5.74 10.45 13.90
CA GLU A 34 -4.63 11.41 13.95
C GLU A 34 -4.51 12.21 12.66
N ILE A 35 -4.77 11.56 11.52
CA ILE A 35 -4.79 12.19 10.19
C ILE A 35 -6.01 13.12 10.03
N GLY A 36 -7.11 12.80 10.72
CA GLY A 36 -8.34 13.56 10.69
C GLY A 36 -9.10 13.41 9.36
N GLY A 37 -9.83 14.46 8.99
CA GLY A 37 -10.75 14.43 7.84
C GLY A 37 -10.13 14.15 6.47
N LYS A 38 -8.79 14.11 6.37
CA LYS A 38 -8.03 13.86 5.15
C LYS A 38 -7.61 12.39 4.96
N ALA A 39 -7.90 11.52 5.94
CA ALA A 39 -7.50 10.11 5.88
C ALA A 39 -8.04 9.39 4.63
N GLY A 40 -9.29 9.69 4.25
CA GLY A 40 -9.93 9.12 3.06
C GLY A 40 -9.24 9.50 1.74
N ASP A 41 -8.56 10.66 1.70
CA ASP A 41 -7.83 11.13 0.52
C ASP A 41 -6.37 10.65 0.53
N LEU A 42 -5.78 10.45 1.71
CA LEU A 42 -4.37 10.10 1.87
C LEU A 42 -4.05 8.71 1.30
N ALA A 43 -4.79 7.67 1.71
CA ALA A 43 -4.54 6.30 1.26
C ALA A 43 -4.55 6.14 -0.28
N PRO A 44 -5.59 6.59 -1.02
CA PRO A 44 -5.61 6.46 -2.47
C PRO A 44 -4.54 7.31 -3.16
N LEU A 45 -4.25 8.52 -2.65
CA LEU A 45 -3.20 9.37 -3.20
C LEU A 45 -1.82 8.74 -3.03
N TRP A 46 -1.50 8.27 -1.82
CA TRP A 46 -0.24 7.62 -1.51
C TRP A 46 -0.03 6.38 -2.37
N ARG A 47 -1.02 5.48 -2.44
CA ARG A 47 -0.93 4.26 -3.25
C ARG A 47 -0.73 4.57 -4.73
N ARG A 48 -1.46 5.54 -5.26
CA ARG A 48 -1.29 5.96 -6.66
C ARG A 48 0.12 6.49 -6.93
N LYS A 49 0.63 7.36 -6.07
CA LYS A 49 1.99 7.93 -6.23
C LYS A 49 3.07 6.88 -6.09
N GLN A 50 2.91 5.93 -5.18
CA GLN A 50 3.84 4.81 -5.01
C GLN A 50 3.95 4.00 -6.31
N LEU A 51 2.83 3.66 -6.96
CA LEU A 51 2.84 2.95 -8.25
C LEU A 51 3.44 3.80 -9.38
N GLU A 52 3.10 5.09 -9.47
CA GLU A 52 3.70 5.99 -10.45
C GLU A 52 5.23 6.07 -10.29
N TYR A 53 5.71 6.09 -9.04
CA TYR A 53 7.13 6.21 -8.71
C TYR A 53 7.90 4.89 -8.84
N THR A 54 7.27 3.71 -8.90
CA THR A 54 7.99 2.48 -9.26
C THR A 54 8.28 2.40 -10.76
N TRP A 55 7.50 3.09 -11.59
CA TRP A 55 7.67 3.10 -13.05
C TRP A 55 8.82 4.02 -13.50
N LEU A 56 8.97 5.20 -12.89
CA LEU A 56 9.95 6.20 -13.32
C LEU A 56 11.41 5.70 -13.25
N PRO A 57 11.88 5.09 -12.15
CA PRO A 57 13.26 4.60 -12.04
C PRO A 57 13.52 3.42 -12.97
N SER A 58 12.54 2.51 -13.09
CA SER A 58 12.60 1.36 -14.00
C SER A 58 12.78 1.79 -15.47
N LEU A 59 12.11 2.86 -15.89
CA LEU A 59 12.25 3.44 -17.24
C LEU A 59 13.60 4.14 -17.46
N MET A 60 14.24 4.61 -16.39
CA MET A 60 15.55 5.26 -16.41
C MET A 60 16.72 4.29 -16.19
N GLY A 61 16.45 2.99 -16.01
CA GLY A 61 17.47 1.97 -15.72
C GLY A 61 18.10 2.10 -14.33
N VAL A 62 17.47 2.85 -13.42
CA VAL A 62 17.91 3.02 -12.03
C VAL A 62 16.93 2.25 -11.15
N HIS A 63 17.37 1.20 -10.46
CA HIS A 63 16.50 0.53 -9.51
C HIS A 63 16.41 1.38 -8.24
N ALA A 64 15.27 2.01 -8.00
CA ALA A 64 14.94 2.55 -6.68
C ALA A 64 14.40 1.42 -5.81
N ASP A 65 14.85 1.36 -4.56
CA ASP A 65 14.36 0.41 -3.58
C ASP A 65 12.89 0.75 -3.21
N PHE A 66 12.05 -0.28 -3.08
CA PHE A 66 10.61 -0.12 -2.92
C PHE A 66 10.25 0.67 -1.66
N TRP A 67 11.07 0.55 -0.61
CA TRP A 67 10.90 1.31 0.62
C TRP A 67 11.09 2.82 0.41
N HIS A 68 12.13 3.21 -0.32
CA HIS A 68 12.36 4.60 -0.69
C HIS A 68 11.21 5.17 -1.54
N VAL A 69 10.77 4.43 -2.55
CA VAL A 69 9.62 4.83 -3.39
C VAL A 69 8.34 5.01 -2.54
N THR A 70 8.13 4.13 -1.57
CA THR A 70 7.00 4.19 -0.66
C THR A 70 7.04 5.44 0.21
N ARG A 71 8.23 5.80 0.72
CA ARG A 71 8.43 7.03 1.51
C ARG A 71 8.27 8.28 0.67
N ASP A 72 8.89 8.36 -0.50
CA ASP A 72 8.79 9.53 -1.38
C ASP A 72 7.33 9.81 -1.80
N ALA A 73 6.58 8.74 -2.09
CA ALA A 73 5.16 8.84 -2.39
C ALA A 73 4.32 9.31 -1.19
N LEU A 74 4.68 8.89 0.03
CA LEU A 74 4.02 9.33 1.26
C LEU A 74 4.28 10.82 1.51
N ASP A 75 5.54 11.24 1.42
CA ASP A 75 5.94 12.63 1.62
C ASP A 75 5.25 13.55 0.61
N TYR A 76 5.13 13.11 -0.65
CA TYR A 76 4.33 13.81 -1.65
C TYR A 76 2.86 13.94 -1.21
N ALA A 77 2.24 12.85 -0.77
CA ALA A 77 0.82 12.82 -0.43
C ALA A 77 0.51 13.68 0.80
N LEU A 78 1.33 13.59 1.85
CA LEU A 78 1.22 14.43 3.05
C LEU A 78 1.35 15.91 2.71
N LYS A 79 2.34 16.27 1.88
CA LYS A 79 2.52 17.65 1.41
C LYS A 79 1.34 18.15 0.58
N GLN A 80 0.86 17.35 -0.36
CA GLN A 80 -0.25 17.71 -1.24
C GLN A 80 -1.56 17.91 -0.48
N LEU A 81 -1.77 17.13 0.58
CA LEU A 81 -2.94 17.23 1.43
C LEU A 81 -2.73 18.19 2.61
N GLU A 82 -1.59 18.86 2.70
CA GLU A 82 -1.27 19.77 3.82
C GLU A 82 -1.47 19.10 5.20
N ILE A 83 -0.95 17.89 5.36
CA ILE A 83 -0.92 17.14 6.62
C ILE A 83 0.49 17.31 7.20
N ASN A 84 0.59 17.94 8.36
CA ASN A 84 1.87 18.36 8.95
C ASN A 84 2.12 17.79 10.36
N GLU A 85 1.47 16.68 10.69
CA GLU A 85 1.65 16.02 11.99
C GLU A 85 3.06 15.43 12.11
N ALA A 86 3.78 15.84 13.16
CA ALA A 86 5.16 15.41 13.38
C ALA A 86 5.21 13.92 13.73
N GLY A 87 6.10 13.17 13.07
CA GLY A 87 6.27 11.73 13.30
C GLY A 87 5.28 10.83 12.55
N LEU A 88 4.16 11.38 12.05
CA LEU A 88 3.13 10.62 11.33
C LEU A 88 3.69 9.85 10.13
N ALA A 89 4.60 10.47 9.36
CA ALA A 89 5.21 9.81 8.21
C ALA A 89 6.01 8.55 8.61
N ASP A 90 6.77 8.62 9.70
CA ASP A 90 7.59 7.50 10.18
C ASP A 90 6.72 6.38 10.75
N GLU A 91 5.62 6.75 11.42
CA GLU A 91 4.66 5.78 11.95
C GLU A 91 3.90 5.07 10.84
N LEU A 92 3.43 5.80 9.83
CA LEU A 92 2.80 5.24 8.64
C LEU A 92 3.72 4.27 7.89
N MET A 93 5.00 4.64 7.73
CA MET A 93 6.01 3.74 7.14
C MET A 93 6.18 2.48 7.99
N THR A 94 6.31 2.62 9.31
CA THR A 94 6.43 1.48 10.24
C THR A 94 5.24 0.53 10.13
N LEU A 95 4.02 1.06 10.03
CA LEU A 95 2.81 0.27 9.82
C LEU A 95 2.77 -0.38 8.44
N TYR A 96 3.37 0.22 7.42
CA TYR A 96 3.49 -0.37 6.08
C TYR A 96 4.33 -1.66 6.06
N LEU A 97 5.21 -1.88 7.04
CA LEU A 97 5.92 -3.17 7.20
C LEU A 97 5.05 -4.26 7.83
N LYS A 98 3.86 -3.90 8.32
CA LYS A 98 2.92 -4.76 9.06
C LYS A 98 1.50 -4.63 8.50
N LEU A 99 1.38 -4.64 7.18
CA LEU A 99 0.08 -4.60 6.50
C LEU A 99 -0.78 -5.78 6.94
N ASP A 100 -2.06 -5.51 7.16
CA ASP A 100 -3.01 -6.59 7.42
C ASP A 100 -3.30 -7.33 6.11
N ALA A 101 -3.39 -8.66 6.19
CA ALA A 101 -3.89 -9.46 5.09
C ALA A 101 -5.40 -9.24 4.91
N TYR A 102 -5.91 -9.38 3.69
CA TYR A 102 -7.35 -9.44 3.50
C TYR A 102 -7.93 -10.70 4.18
N PRO A 103 -9.13 -10.64 4.78
CA PRO A 103 -9.69 -11.76 5.53
C PRO A 103 -9.80 -13.06 4.68
N ASP A 104 -10.19 -12.92 3.42
CA ASP A 104 -10.31 -14.02 2.46
C ASP A 104 -8.96 -14.58 1.99
N ALA A 105 -7.85 -13.87 2.22
CA ALA A 105 -6.50 -14.39 1.99
C ALA A 105 -6.05 -15.35 3.10
N ILE A 106 -6.70 -15.33 4.28
CA ILE A 106 -6.38 -16.19 5.42
C ILE A 106 -7.20 -17.48 5.39
N GLU A 107 -8.44 -17.43 4.92
CA GLU A 107 -9.39 -18.55 4.92
C GLU A 107 -9.19 -19.58 3.79
N GLY A 108 -8.01 -19.57 3.14
CA GLY A 108 -7.66 -20.45 2.00
C GLY A 108 -7.32 -21.89 2.36
#